data_AF-A0A1F3VMY3-F1
#
_entry.id   AF-A0A1F3VMY3-F1
#
_cell.length_a   1.000
_cell.length_b   1.000
_cell.length_c   1.000
_cell.angle_alpha   90.00
_cell.angle_beta   90.00
_cell.angle_gamma   90.00
#
_symmetry.space_group_name_H-M   'P 1'
#
loop_
_entity.id
_entity.type
_entity.pdbx_description
1 polymer ?
#
loop_
_entity_poly.entity_id
_entity_poly.type
_entity_poly.pdbx_seq_one_letter_code
_entity_poly.pdbx_strand_id
1 'polypeptide(L)'
;MFKKMIFIFFVISSLTSMAKSAPKSAHFSDDYKKFNDKKWSVEVPEVRELINVIFAITPKGLAGSSLELFNIMRENDDYRNYYQDVLANFLPFYNHPIVTKFNNWIENGTQNENYPIFNLNSYAFIFRGNKIVRTNVHNYFWDGDINGLDSHIKELEDFALKTKFRTFYKNHQNFYDKIIKLQNEKTPVNNQWQWLEDQFPKRINNYKTLISPLVYGFHCTGWNEDNGFIEIVMSISAPGEVSEIKGEGLQRVIFTEIDHNYINPISDGYKEELKLVFKKMNLWAKENTGYGMKEYPIFNEYMTWAAYLLYIYDNYNSEVLKQEEATTISKMVNARGFLKFREFYFELLKFYKNKPSDKKLSDLFPAIIDWVGKQ
;
A
#
# COMPACT_ATOMS: atom_id res chain seq x y z
N MET A 1 11.14 6.31 25.73
CA MET A 1 9.69 6.56 25.76
C MET A 1 9.20 6.53 24.32
N PHE A 2 8.91 5.34 23.79
CA PHE A 2 8.50 5.14 22.40
C PHE A 2 7.07 5.66 22.21
N LYS A 3 6.90 6.74 21.44
CA LYS A 3 5.58 7.16 20.97
C LYS A 3 5.03 6.10 20.02
N LYS A 4 3.73 5.79 20.16
CA LYS A 4 3.02 4.81 19.32
C LYS A 4 3.04 5.26 17.87
N MET A 5 3.73 4.51 17.02
CA MET A 5 3.67 4.66 15.57
C MET A 5 2.32 4.12 15.08
N ILE A 6 1.47 4.99 14.55
CA ILE A 6 0.16 4.60 14.00
C ILE A 6 0.39 4.23 12.53
N PHE A 7 0.26 2.95 12.20
CA PHE A 7 0.16 2.48 10.82
C PHE A 7 -1.30 2.62 10.38
N ILE A 8 -1.57 3.52 9.43
CA ILE A 8 -2.90 3.74 8.87
C ILE A 8 -2.91 3.18 7.44
N PHE A 9 -3.80 2.21 7.19
CA PHE A 9 -4.06 1.64 5.88
C PHE A 9 -5.30 2.32 5.31
N PHE A 10 -5.30 2.65 4.02
CA PHE A 10 -6.47 3.22 3.34
C PHE A 10 -6.73 2.47 2.03
N VAL A 11 -7.92 1.89 1.94
CA VAL A 11 -8.50 1.36 0.70
C VAL A 11 -9.89 1.96 0.57
N ILE A 12 -10.11 2.80 -0.44
CA ILE A 12 -11.44 3.36 -0.76
C ILE A 12 -11.93 2.66 -2.04
N SER A 13 -12.99 1.87 -1.91
CA SER A 13 -13.72 1.32 -3.07
C SER A 13 -14.56 2.43 -3.71
N SER A 14 -14.29 2.80 -4.95
CA SER A 14 -15.15 3.72 -5.70
C SER A 14 -16.41 2.98 -6.20
N LEU A 15 -17.59 3.47 -5.80
CA LEU A 15 -18.88 3.11 -6.38
C LEU A 15 -19.16 4.11 -7.50
N THR A 16 -19.19 3.67 -8.76
CA THR A 16 -19.63 4.53 -9.87
C THR A 16 -21.13 4.35 -10.13
N SER A 17 -21.90 5.41 -9.87
CA SER A 17 -23.26 5.58 -10.42
C SER A 17 -23.19 6.05 -11.88
N MET A 18 -24.14 5.61 -12.71
CA MET A 18 -24.21 5.92 -14.14
C MET A 18 -24.39 7.43 -14.42
N ALA A 19 -23.38 8.06 -15.00
CA ALA A 19 -23.46 9.29 -15.79
C ALA A 19 -22.22 9.36 -16.71
N LYS A 20 -22.37 9.77 -17.98
CA LYS A 20 -21.35 9.97 -19.06
C LYS A 20 -20.03 9.20 -18.86
N SER A 21 -19.75 8.20 -19.73
CA SER A 21 -18.54 7.36 -19.64
C SER A 21 -17.29 8.17 -19.29
N ALA A 22 -16.90 8.14 -18.01
CA ALA A 22 -15.66 8.71 -17.54
C ALA A 22 -14.51 8.10 -18.37
N PRO A 23 -13.45 8.87 -18.66
CA PRO A 23 -12.27 8.30 -19.30
C PRO A 23 -11.80 7.09 -18.46
N LYS A 24 -11.55 5.95 -19.12
CA LYS A 24 -11.08 4.74 -18.43
C LYS A 24 -9.82 5.07 -17.62
N SER A 25 -9.70 4.55 -16.41
CA SER A 25 -8.53 4.77 -15.56
C SER A 25 -7.25 4.18 -16.14
N ALA A 26 -7.36 3.18 -17.02
CA ALA A 26 -6.25 2.63 -17.81
C ALA A 26 -6.69 2.15 -19.20
N HIS A 27 -5.72 2.00 -20.10
CA HIS A 27 -5.84 1.29 -21.36
C HIS A 27 -4.71 0.28 -21.52
N PHE A 28 -5.05 -1.00 -21.55
CA PHE A 28 -4.07 -2.07 -21.70
C PHE A 28 -4.09 -2.59 -23.14
N SER A 29 -3.06 -2.25 -23.91
CA SER A 29 -2.88 -2.82 -25.25
C SER A 29 -2.61 -4.32 -25.19
N ASP A 30 -2.86 -5.04 -26.29
CA ASP A 30 -2.61 -6.49 -26.35
C ASP A 30 -1.14 -6.84 -26.05
N ASP A 31 -0.20 -6.01 -26.54
CA ASP A 31 1.22 -6.15 -26.23
C ASP A 31 1.50 -5.95 -24.74
N TYR A 32 0.86 -4.96 -24.11
CA TYR A 32 1.00 -4.71 -22.68
C TYR A 32 0.48 -5.91 -21.88
N LYS A 33 -0.71 -6.42 -22.23
CA LYS A 33 -1.32 -7.58 -21.59
C LYS A 33 -0.43 -8.80 -21.72
N LYS A 34 0.01 -9.14 -22.94
CA LYS A 34 0.89 -10.28 -23.21
C LYS A 34 2.22 -10.16 -22.47
N PHE A 35 2.77 -8.96 -22.37
CA PHE A 35 4.04 -8.74 -21.67
C PHE A 35 3.90 -8.88 -20.15
N ASN A 36 2.77 -8.46 -19.58
CA ASN A 36 2.57 -8.33 -18.13
C ASN A 36 1.76 -9.46 -17.49
N ASP A 37 1.07 -10.29 -18.27
CA ASP A 37 0.22 -11.37 -17.75
C ASP A 37 1.03 -12.37 -16.90
N LYS A 38 0.49 -12.69 -15.72
CA LYS A 38 1.08 -13.58 -14.71
C LYS A 38 2.46 -13.14 -14.24
N LYS A 39 2.72 -11.84 -14.24
CA LYS A 39 3.97 -11.25 -13.75
C LYS A 39 3.73 -10.28 -12.62
N TRP A 40 4.78 -10.12 -11.83
CA TRP A 40 4.89 -9.03 -10.89
C TRP A 40 6.22 -8.29 -11.08
N SER A 41 6.26 -7.02 -10.70
CA SER A 41 7.48 -6.20 -10.73
C SER A 41 7.62 -5.34 -9.48
N VAL A 42 8.87 -4.96 -9.18
CA VAL A 42 9.19 -3.93 -8.19
C VAL A 42 9.91 -2.80 -8.92
N GLU A 43 9.47 -1.56 -8.70
CA GLU A 43 9.90 -0.40 -9.46
C GLU A 43 10.15 0.81 -8.53
N VAL A 44 11.09 1.67 -8.94
CA VAL A 44 11.27 3.03 -8.39
C VAL A 44 11.03 4.03 -9.53
N PRO A 45 9.77 4.38 -9.86
CA PRO A 45 9.50 5.19 -11.05
C PRO A 45 10.06 6.62 -10.93
N GLU A 46 10.73 7.12 -11.97
CA GLU A 46 11.46 8.41 -11.95
C GLU A 46 10.55 9.60 -11.59
N VAL A 47 9.34 9.69 -12.16
CA VAL A 47 8.40 10.78 -11.84
C VAL A 47 7.83 10.64 -10.42
N ARG A 48 7.59 9.41 -9.96
CA ARG A 48 7.14 9.16 -8.59
C ARG A 48 8.21 9.58 -7.58
N GLU A 49 9.47 9.28 -7.86
CA GLU A 49 10.57 9.68 -6.98
C GLU A 49 10.76 11.21 -6.95
N LEU A 50 10.50 11.91 -8.06
CA LEU A 50 10.43 13.37 -8.07
C LEU A 50 9.38 13.88 -7.08
N ILE A 51 8.19 13.28 -7.06
CA ILE A 51 7.12 13.64 -6.12
C ILE A 51 7.57 13.43 -4.67
N ASN A 52 8.23 12.30 -4.38
CA ASN A 52 8.73 12.01 -3.03
C ASN A 52 9.84 12.97 -2.59
N VAL A 53 10.75 13.34 -3.49
CA VAL A 53 11.80 14.35 -3.24
C VAL A 53 11.19 15.71 -2.94
N ILE A 54 10.22 16.16 -3.75
CA ILE A 54 9.50 17.43 -3.51
C ILE A 54 8.82 17.40 -2.14
N PHE A 55 8.12 16.29 -1.84
CA PHE A 55 7.45 16.10 -0.55
C PHE A 55 8.45 16.19 0.62
N ALA A 56 9.59 15.50 0.53
CA ALA A 56 10.59 15.43 1.58
C ALA A 56 11.15 16.80 1.99
N ILE A 57 11.20 17.75 1.05
CA ILE A 57 11.67 19.11 1.32
C ILE A 57 10.55 20.11 1.64
N THR A 58 9.28 19.71 1.72
CA THR A 58 8.21 20.63 2.20
C THR A 58 8.38 20.96 3.68
N PRO A 59 7.85 22.08 4.20
CA PRO A 59 7.79 22.34 5.64
C PRO A 59 7.23 21.14 6.42
N LYS A 60 6.13 20.54 5.93
CA LYS A 60 5.56 19.34 6.54
C LYS A 60 6.48 18.12 6.44
N GLY A 61 7.16 17.93 5.31
CA GLY A 61 8.16 16.89 5.12
C GLY A 61 9.29 17.00 6.14
N LEU A 62 9.83 18.20 6.32
CA LEU A 62 10.92 18.48 7.26
C LEU A 62 10.49 18.43 8.73
N ALA A 63 9.25 18.83 9.04
CA ALA A 63 8.72 18.86 10.42
C ALA A 63 8.02 17.56 10.85
N GLY A 64 7.62 16.73 9.89
CA GLY A 64 6.76 15.57 10.09
C GLY A 64 7.50 14.24 10.11
N SER A 65 6.78 13.18 9.72
CA SER A 65 7.27 11.81 9.70
C SER A 65 8.64 11.72 9.07
N SER A 66 8.96 12.41 7.96
CA SER A 66 10.25 12.30 7.26
C SER A 66 11.51 12.58 8.12
N LEU A 67 11.41 13.39 9.17
CA LEU A 67 12.50 13.58 10.14
C LEU A 67 12.57 12.43 11.18
N GLU A 68 11.43 11.90 11.61
CA GLU A 68 11.38 10.63 12.36
C GLU A 68 11.79 9.42 11.47
N LEU A 69 11.48 9.45 10.17
CA LEU A 69 11.85 8.47 9.14
C LEU A 69 13.37 8.47 8.95
N PHE A 70 13.97 9.65 8.80
CA PHE A 70 15.43 9.80 8.81
C PHE A 70 16.01 9.17 10.08
N ASN A 71 15.44 9.46 11.25
CA ASN A 71 15.96 8.97 12.53
C ASN A 71 15.82 7.44 12.71
N ILE A 72 14.80 6.79 12.15
CA ILE A 72 14.63 5.33 12.17
C ILE A 72 15.54 4.66 11.12
N MET A 73 15.68 5.28 9.94
CA MET A 73 16.51 4.76 8.85
C MET A 73 18.02 4.98 9.09
N ARG A 74 18.41 5.69 10.16
CA ARG A 74 19.79 5.88 10.61
C ARG A 74 20.56 4.58 10.80
N GLU A 75 19.91 3.46 11.09
CA GLU A 75 20.63 2.20 11.27
C GLU A 75 21.19 1.62 9.96
N ASN A 76 20.80 2.19 8.80
CA ASN A 76 21.37 1.85 7.50
C ASN A 76 22.05 3.06 6.83
N ASP A 77 23.31 2.91 6.47
CA ASP A 77 24.11 3.99 5.89
C ASP A 77 23.63 4.42 4.50
N ASP A 78 23.14 3.50 3.66
CA ASP A 78 22.70 3.85 2.31
C ASP A 78 21.46 4.74 2.31
N TYR A 79 20.46 4.43 3.13
CA TYR A 79 19.24 5.26 3.26
C TYR A 79 19.56 6.63 3.86
N ARG A 80 20.47 6.68 4.85
CA ARG A 80 20.93 7.93 5.45
C ARG A 80 21.67 8.79 4.42
N ASN A 81 22.60 8.21 3.68
CA ASN A 81 23.38 8.90 2.65
C ASN A 81 22.46 9.43 1.54
N TYR A 82 21.51 8.61 1.07
CA TYR A 82 20.51 9.03 0.09
C TYR A 82 19.71 10.24 0.57
N TYR A 83 19.20 10.22 1.80
CA TYR A 83 18.43 11.34 2.34
C TYR A 83 19.28 12.61 2.51
N GLN A 84 20.54 12.46 2.93
CA GLN A 84 21.47 13.58 3.00
C GLN A 84 21.72 14.19 1.61
N ASP A 85 21.89 13.36 0.59
CA ASP A 85 22.03 13.81 -0.79
C ASP A 85 20.74 14.51 -1.28
N VAL A 86 19.55 14.00 -0.92
CA VAL A 86 18.28 14.68 -1.21
C VAL A 86 18.28 16.08 -0.59
N LEU A 87 18.57 16.20 0.70
CA LEU A 87 18.59 17.52 1.35
C LEU A 87 19.63 18.45 0.73
N ALA A 88 20.84 17.96 0.47
CA ALA A 88 21.92 18.76 -0.10
C ALA A 88 21.57 19.30 -1.50
N ASN A 89 20.92 18.49 -2.34
CA ASN A 89 20.59 18.87 -3.72
C ASN A 89 19.31 19.69 -3.84
N PHE A 90 18.29 19.42 -3.01
CA PHE A 90 16.93 19.93 -3.23
C PHE A 90 16.47 20.95 -2.19
N LEU A 91 16.98 20.93 -0.96
CA LEU A 91 16.59 21.90 0.08
C LEU A 91 16.84 23.38 -0.31
N PRO A 92 17.87 23.74 -1.10
CA PRO A 92 18.01 25.12 -1.60
C PRO A 92 16.82 25.62 -2.42
N PHE A 93 15.98 24.70 -2.93
CA PHE A 93 14.78 24.98 -3.70
C PHE A 93 13.48 24.89 -2.86
N TYR A 94 13.59 24.94 -1.54
CA TYR A 94 12.46 24.90 -0.59
C TYR A 94 11.33 25.90 -0.93
N ASN A 95 11.67 27.07 -1.44
CA ASN A 95 10.70 28.12 -1.83
C ASN A 95 10.20 27.98 -3.29
N HIS A 96 10.48 26.86 -3.97
CA HIS A 96 10.02 26.65 -5.33
C HIS A 96 8.48 26.55 -5.36
N PRO A 97 7.78 27.13 -6.35
CA PRO A 97 6.31 27.15 -6.39
C PRO A 97 5.64 25.78 -6.22
N ILE A 98 6.21 24.72 -6.80
CA ILE A 98 5.68 23.36 -6.65
C ILE A 98 5.81 22.83 -5.21
N VAL A 99 6.90 23.15 -4.50
CA VAL A 99 7.11 22.72 -3.11
C VAL A 99 6.08 23.37 -2.21
N THR A 100 5.84 24.68 -2.40
CA THR A 100 4.77 25.40 -1.68
C THR A 100 3.39 24.82 -1.95
N LYS A 101 3.06 24.52 -3.22
CA LYS A 101 1.77 23.89 -3.57
C LYS A 101 1.58 22.54 -2.91
N PHE A 102 2.60 21.68 -2.97
CA PHE A 102 2.57 20.38 -2.30
C PHE A 102 2.37 20.54 -0.80
N ASN A 103 3.09 21.45 -0.14
CA ASN A 103 2.89 21.73 1.29
C ASN A 103 1.45 22.15 1.59
N ASN A 104 0.90 23.09 0.81
CA ASN A 104 -0.45 23.58 1.00
C ASN A 104 -1.50 22.48 0.81
N TRP A 105 -1.31 21.53 -0.12
CA TRP A 105 -2.22 20.39 -0.25
C TRP A 105 -2.18 19.48 0.96
N ILE A 106 -1.02 19.32 1.58
CA ILE A 106 -0.86 18.49 2.78
C ILE A 106 -1.39 19.21 4.03
N GLU A 107 -1.39 20.54 4.04
CA GLU A 107 -1.97 21.33 5.13
C GLU A 107 -3.48 21.48 5.02
N ASN A 108 -4.01 21.63 3.81
CA ASN A 108 -5.44 21.85 3.56
C ASN A 108 -6.26 20.57 3.36
N GLY A 109 -5.60 19.45 3.07
CA GLY A 109 -6.15 18.11 3.27
C GLY A 109 -5.43 17.44 4.42
N THR A 110 -5.83 16.24 4.84
CA THR A 110 -4.92 15.45 5.68
C THR A 110 -3.77 14.91 4.82
N GLN A 111 -2.56 14.75 5.39
CA GLN A 111 -1.46 14.02 4.74
C GLN A 111 -1.93 12.66 4.19
N ASN A 112 -2.95 12.09 4.81
CA ASN A 112 -3.54 10.80 4.49
C ASN A 112 -4.51 10.82 3.31
N GLU A 113 -4.87 11.98 2.77
CA GLU A 113 -5.80 12.10 1.63
C GLU A 113 -5.04 12.48 0.35
N ASN A 114 -4.23 13.54 0.38
CA ASN A 114 -3.64 14.09 -0.85
C ASN A 114 -2.33 13.43 -1.28
N TYR A 115 -1.46 13.06 -0.32
CA TYR A 115 -0.19 12.41 -0.65
C TYR A 115 -0.36 11.04 -1.35
N PRO A 116 -1.26 10.13 -0.88
CA PRO A 116 -1.53 8.87 -1.57
C PRO A 116 -1.95 9.04 -3.03
N ILE A 117 -2.85 10.01 -3.28
CA ILE A 117 -3.38 10.33 -4.60
C ILE A 117 -2.24 10.72 -5.53
N PHE A 118 -1.42 11.72 -5.17
CA PHE A 118 -0.30 12.14 -6.01
C PHE A 118 0.77 11.06 -6.16
N ASN A 119 1.03 10.28 -5.11
CA ASN A 119 2.02 9.22 -5.12
C ASN A 119 1.68 8.12 -6.14
N LEU A 120 0.45 7.56 -6.10
CA LEU A 120 0.04 6.55 -7.07
C LEU A 120 -0.25 7.15 -8.46
N ASN A 121 -0.91 8.31 -8.52
CA ASN A 121 -1.24 8.94 -9.81
C ASN A 121 0.00 9.38 -10.60
N SER A 122 1.14 9.59 -9.95
CA SER A 122 2.42 9.85 -10.63
C SER A 122 2.89 8.70 -11.51
N TYR A 123 2.43 7.46 -11.25
CA TYR A 123 2.78 6.29 -12.07
C TYR A 123 2.22 6.37 -13.50
N ALA A 124 1.21 7.22 -13.72
CA ALA A 124 0.69 7.51 -15.05
C ALA A 124 1.64 8.36 -15.91
N PHE A 125 2.79 8.80 -15.40
CA PHE A 125 3.70 9.70 -16.09
C PHE A 125 5.13 9.17 -16.12
N ILE A 126 5.85 9.54 -17.19
CA ILE A 126 7.26 9.23 -17.40
C ILE A 126 8.00 10.43 -17.97
N PHE A 127 9.33 10.45 -17.83
CA PHE A 127 10.15 11.40 -18.55
C PHE A 127 10.41 10.95 -20.01
N ARG A 128 10.20 11.86 -20.95
CA ARG A 128 10.68 11.80 -22.34
C ARG A 128 11.58 13.01 -22.59
N GLY A 129 12.89 12.79 -22.53
CA GLY A 129 13.84 13.92 -22.47
C GLY A 129 13.58 14.76 -21.21
N ASN A 130 13.45 16.08 -21.37
CA ASN A 130 13.18 16.97 -20.24
C ASN A 130 11.67 17.23 -20.03
N LYS A 131 10.81 16.43 -20.67
CA LYS A 131 9.36 16.55 -20.57
C LYS A 131 8.77 15.40 -19.78
N ILE A 132 7.79 15.69 -18.94
CA ILE A 132 6.97 14.69 -18.27
C ILE A 132 5.74 14.49 -19.16
N VAL A 133 5.55 13.26 -19.61
CA VAL A 133 4.42 12.88 -20.47
C VAL A 133 3.65 11.75 -19.82
N ARG A 134 2.34 11.76 -20.06
CA ARG A 134 1.47 10.66 -19.67
C ARG A 134 1.81 9.39 -20.46
N THR A 135 1.77 8.23 -19.82
CA THR A 135 1.90 6.95 -20.50
C THR A 135 0.64 6.66 -21.31
N ASN A 136 0.72 5.78 -22.30
CA ASN A 136 -0.45 5.28 -23.01
C ASN A 136 -1.19 4.16 -22.24
N VAL A 137 -0.77 3.89 -21.00
CA VAL A 137 -1.25 2.76 -20.18
C VAL A 137 -2.19 3.23 -19.09
N HIS A 138 -1.83 4.29 -18.35
CA HIS A 138 -2.58 4.73 -17.18
C HIS A 138 -3.01 6.18 -17.30
N ASN A 139 -4.25 6.45 -16.90
CA ASN A 139 -4.78 7.79 -16.74
C ASN A 139 -4.74 8.21 -15.26
N TYR A 140 -5.24 7.38 -14.35
CA TYR A 140 -5.17 7.62 -12.91
C TYR A 140 -5.38 6.30 -12.15
N PHE A 141 -5.08 6.31 -10.85
CA PHE A 141 -5.23 5.18 -9.94
C PHE A 141 -6.16 5.50 -8.77
N TRP A 142 -6.18 6.74 -8.30
CA TRP A 142 -6.94 7.14 -7.13
C TRP A 142 -7.65 8.47 -7.34
N ASP A 143 -8.97 8.44 -7.12
CA ASP A 143 -9.95 9.53 -7.06
C ASP A 143 -10.06 10.45 -8.29
N GLY A 144 -11.30 10.65 -8.74
CA GLY A 144 -11.66 11.53 -9.86
C GLY A 144 -11.68 10.89 -11.25
N ASP A 145 -12.17 11.68 -12.22
CA ASP A 145 -12.15 11.38 -13.67
C ASP A 145 -10.86 11.89 -14.35
N ILE A 146 -9.97 12.54 -13.57
CA ILE A 146 -8.77 13.23 -14.06
C ILE A 146 -7.62 13.06 -13.06
N ASN A 147 -6.38 13.07 -13.57
CA ASN A 147 -5.21 12.99 -12.73
C ASN A 147 -4.84 14.37 -12.18
N GLY A 148 -4.84 14.54 -10.86
CA GLY A 148 -4.52 15.82 -10.22
C GLY A 148 -3.14 16.40 -10.57
N LEU A 149 -2.21 15.61 -11.13
CA LEU A 149 -0.89 16.10 -11.56
C LEU A 149 -0.91 16.82 -12.92
N ASP A 150 -1.95 16.66 -13.74
CA ASP A 150 -2.01 17.25 -15.09
C ASP A 150 -1.78 18.77 -15.07
N SER A 151 -2.38 19.46 -14.11
CA SER A 151 -2.28 20.92 -13.94
C SER A 151 -0.92 21.39 -13.41
N HIS A 152 -0.01 20.47 -13.09
CA HIS A 152 1.27 20.77 -12.42
C HIS A 152 2.49 20.25 -13.17
N ILE A 153 2.30 19.63 -14.34
CA ILE A 153 3.39 19.07 -15.15
C ILE A 153 4.47 20.12 -15.46
N LYS A 154 4.09 21.35 -15.80
CA LYS A 154 5.06 22.40 -16.14
C LYS A 154 5.90 22.81 -14.93
N GLU A 155 5.31 22.92 -13.74
CA GLU A 155 6.06 23.24 -12.52
C GLU A 155 6.93 22.08 -12.05
N LEU A 156 6.51 20.83 -12.27
CA LEU A 156 7.32 19.64 -12.01
C LEU A 156 8.52 19.57 -12.96
N GLU A 157 8.33 19.85 -14.24
CA GLU A 157 9.41 19.95 -15.24
C GLU A 157 10.39 21.07 -14.88
N ASP A 158 9.89 22.25 -14.50
CA ASP A 158 10.70 23.40 -14.09
C ASP A 158 11.56 23.08 -12.86
N PHE A 159 10.95 22.46 -11.83
CA PHE A 159 11.68 21.99 -10.66
C PHE A 159 12.75 20.96 -11.05
N ALA A 160 12.38 19.95 -11.84
CA ALA A 160 13.31 18.89 -12.25
C ALA A 160 14.50 19.42 -13.05
N LEU A 161 14.28 20.45 -13.88
CA LEU A 161 15.33 21.13 -14.64
C LEU A 161 16.25 21.94 -13.73
N LYS A 162 15.69 22.82 -12.87
CA LYS A 162 16.46 23.71 -11.98
C LYS A 162 17.30 22.94 -10.96
N THR A 163 16.75 21.84 -10.46
CA THR A 163 17.40 20.99 -9.45
C THR A 163 18.29 19.91 -10.06
N LYS A 164 18.31 19.76 -11.40
CA LYS A 164 18.97 18.65 -12.10
C LYS A 164 18.53 17.28 -11.59
N PHE A 165 17.25 17.15 -11.21
CA PHE A 165 16.67 15.94 -10.61
C PHE A 165 16.97 14.67 -11.41
N ARG A 166 16.87 14.72 -12.74
CA ARG A 166 17.12 13.52 -13.58
C ARG A 166 18.56 13.01 -13.47
N THR A 167 19.52 13.92 -13.29
CA THR A 167 20.93 13.55 -13.04
C THR A 167 21.07 12.93 -11.66
N PHE A 168 20.44 13.53 -10.64
CA PHE A 168 20.38 12.97 -9.30
C PHE A 168 19.80 11.54 -9.30
N TYR A 169 18.65 11.33 -9.95
CA TYR A 169 18.00 10.02 -10.05
C TYR A 169 18.90 8.99 -10.76
N LYS A 170 19.53 9.37 -11.88
CA LYS A 170 20.48 8.49 -12.58
C LYS A 170 21.69 8.11 -11.74
N ASN A 171 22.23 9.05 -10.96
CA ASN A 171 23.38 8.81 -10.10
C ASN A 171 23.06 7.85 -8.94
N HIS A 172 21.79 7.70 -8.57
CA HIS A 172 21.32 6.81 -7.52
C HIS A 172 20.77 5.46 -8.03
N GLN A 173 20.90 5.15 -9.33
CA GLN A 173 20.36 3.90 -9.87
C GLN A 173 20.90 2.65 -9.19
N ASN A 174 22.20 2.61 -8.86
CA ASN A 174 22.78 1.48 -8.13
C ASN A 174 22.10 1.26 -6.76
N PHE A 175 21.70 2.34 -6.08
CA PHE A 175 20.98 2.23 -4.81
C PHE A 175 19.54 1.76 -5.03
N TYR A 176 18.85 2.28 -6.05
CA TYR A 176 17.51 1.81 -6.41
C TYR A 176 17.51 0.32 -6.80
N ASP A 177 18.47 -0.12 -7.61
CA ASP A 177 18.64 -1.52 -7.98
C ASP A 177 18.92 -2.41 -6.76
N LYS A 178 19.72 -1.93 -5.80
CA LYS A 178 19.98 -2.62 -4.53
C LYS A 178 18.68 -2.84 -3.75
N ILE A 179 17.86 -1.80 -3.56
CA ILE A 179 16.61 -1.92 -2.78
C ILE A 179 15.54 -2.72 -3.53
N ILE A 180 15.48 -2.65 -4.87
CA ILE A 180 14.61 -3.50 -5.70
C ILE A 180 15.00 -4.98 -5.53
N LYS A 181 16.29 -5.29 -5.61
CA LYS A 181 16.79 -6.65 -5.40
C LYS A 181 16.44 -7.16 -3.99
N LEU A 182 16.70 -6.35 -2.96
CA LEU A 182 16.38 -6.70 -1.58
C LEU A 182 14.88 -6.92 -1.37
N GLN A 183 14.04 -6.11 -2.02
CA GLN A 183 12.58 -6.25 -1.98
C GLN A 183 12.17 -7.60 -2.58
N ASN A 184 12.72 -7.94 -3.75
CA ASN A 184 12.43 -9.20 -4.42
C ASN A 184 12.89 -10.43 -3.59
N GLU A 185 14.04 -10.34 -2.92
CA GLU A 185 14.57 -11.42 -2.09
C GLU A 185 13.76 -11.63 -0.81
N LYS A 186 13.29 -10.55 -0.18
CA LYS A 186 12.60 -10.61 1.11
C LYS A 186 11.10 -10.87 1.00
N THR A 187 10.50 -10.70 -0.18
CA THR A 187 9.05 -10.81 -0.34
C THR A 187 8.65 -11.80 -1.42
N PRO A 188 8.21 -13.02 -1.06
CA PRO A 188 7.81 -14.04 -2.01
C PRO A 188 6.41 -13.74 -2.56
N VAL A 189 6.25 -12.62 -3.27
CA VAL A 189 4.98 -12.12 -3.82
C VAL A 189 4.26 -13.22 -4.62
N ASN A 190 5.00 -14.00 -5.41
CA ASN A 190 4.44 -15.13 -6.16
C ASN A 190 3.73 -16.15 -5.27
N ASN A 191 4.34 -16.55 -4.14
CA ASN A 191 3.76 -17.54 -3.25
C ASN A 191 2.50 -16.99 -2.57
N GLN A 192 2.51 -15.71 -2.20
CA GLN A 192 1.36 -15.04 -1.59
C GLN A 192 0.21 -14.91 -2.58
N TRP A 193 0.52 -14.45 -3.79
CA TRP A 193 -0.44 -14.32 -4.89
C TRP A 193 -1.09 -15.67 -5.21
N GLN A 194 -0.29 -16.71 -5.41
CA GLN A 194 -0.81 -18.05 -5.70
C GLN A 194 -1.73 -18.55 -4.58
N TRP A 195 -1.30 -18.43 -3.32
CA TRP A 195 -2.13 -18.84 -2.18
C TRP A 195 -3.46 -18.07 -2.15
N LEU A 196 -3.45 -16.76 -2.41
CA LEU A 196 -4.68 -15.97 -2.47
C LEU A 196 -5.61 -16.42 -3.61
N GLU A 197 -5.09 -16.74 -4.80
CA GLU A 197 -5.92 -17.26 -5.89
C GLU A 197 -6.47 -18.68 -5.61
N ASP A 198 -5.77 -19.46 -4.80
CA ASP A 198 -6.27 -20.74 -4.31
C ASP A 198 -7.43 -20.53 -3.32
N GLN A 199 -7.31 -19.53 -2.43
CA GLN A 199 -8.28 -19.25 -1.36
C GLN A 199 -9.46 -18.34 -1.76
N PHE A 200 -9.40 -17.70 -2.92
CA PHE A 200 -10.42 -16.76 -3.38
C PHE A 200 -10.79 -16.99 -4.86
N PRO A 201 -11.99 -16.59 -5.31
CA PRO A 201 -12.42 -16.78 -6.70
C PRO A 201 -11.82 -15.76 -7.68
N LYS A 202 -11.44 -14.57 -7.19
CA LYS A 202 -10.88 -13.50 -8.02
C LYS A 202 -9.54 -13.94 -8.64
N ARG A 203 -9.28 -13.51 -9.86
CA ARG A 203 -8.01 -13.71 -10.58
C ARG A 203 -7.45 -12.37 -10.98
N ILE A 204 -6.15 -12.20 -10.81
CA ILE A 204 -5.44 -10.97 -11.13
C ILE A 204 -4.41 -11.30 -12.20
N ASN A 205 -4.14 -10.38 -13.13
CA ASN A 205 -3.19 -10.64 -14.21
C ASN A 205 -1.79 -10.12 -13.88
N ASN A 206 -1.69 -8.99 -13.19
CA ASN A 206 -0.41 -8.35 -12.93
C ASN A 206 -0.38 -7.64 -11.57
N TYR A 207 0.78 -7.68 -10.92
CA TYR A 207 1.10 -6.88 -9.75
C TYR A 207 2.29 -5.98 -9.98
N LYS A 208 2.23 -4.75 -9.48
CA LYS A 208 3.38 -3.85 -9.43
C LYS A 208 3.55 -3.28 -8.05
N THR A 209 4.79 -3.26 -7.60
CA THR A 209 5.18 -2.73 -6.30
C THR A 209 6.08 -1.53 -6.50
N LEU A 210 5.56 -0.34 -6.21
CA LEU A 210 6.27 0.92 -6.30
C LEU A 210 6.92 1.24 -4.95
N ILE A 211 8.25 1.26 -4.90
CA ILE A 211 9.00 1.59 -3.68
C ILE A 211 9.73 2.93 -3.84
N SER A 212 10.08 3.54 -2.72
CA SER A 212 10.92 4.74 -2.68
C SER A 212 11.72 4.75 -1.38
N PRO A 213 12.99 5.18 -1.40
CA PRO A 213 13.77 5.32 -0.17
C PRO A 213 13.22 6.38 0.80
N LEU A 214 12.31 7.24 0.35
CA LEU A 214 11.71 8.30 1.15
C LEU A 214 10.34 7.92 1.73
N VAL A 215 9.84 6.72 1.43
CA VAL A 215 8.55 6.21 1.90
C VAL A 215 8.78 5.18 3.00
N TYR A 216 8.27 5.45 4.20
CA TYR A 216 8.28 4.52 5.32
C TYR A 216 6.96 4.54 6.09
N GLY A 217 6.43 3.36 6.42
CA GLY A 217 5.20 3.16 7.16
C GLY A 217 3.93 3.58 6.42
N PHE A 218 4.06 4.04 5.18
CA PHE A 218 2.97 4.39 4.30
C PHE A 218 2.82 3.33 3.21
N HIS A 219 1.61 2.79 3.10
CA HIS A 219 1.25 1.74 2.16
C HIS A 219 -0.12 2.03 1.58
N CYS A 220 -0.27 1.79 0.28
CA CYS A 220 -1.57 1.81 -0.37
C CYS A 220 -1.56 0.93 -1.61
N THR A 221 -2.76 0.49 -2.00
CA THR A 221 -2.99 -0.31 -3.20
C THR A 221 -4.08 0.33 -4.04
N GLY A 222 -3.88 0.34 -5.35
CA GLY A 222 -4.87 0.70 -6.35
C GLY A 222 -4.94 -0.39 -7.42
N TRP A 223 -6.00 -0.38 -8.22
CA TRP A 223 -6.16 -1.34 -9.30
C TRP A 223 -6.81 -0.70 -10.52
N ASN A 224 -6.53 -1.31 -11.67
CA ASN A 224 -7.10 -0.94 -12.96
C ASN A 224 -7.54 -2.21 -13.69
N GLU A 225 -8.67 -2.13 -14.37
CA GLU A 225 -9.16 -3.20 -15.24
C GLU A 225 -9.47 -2.64 -16.63
N ASP A 226 -8.96 -3.31 -17.67
CA ASP A 226 -9.32 -3.01 -19.06
C ASP A 226 -9.51 -4.29 -19.87
N ASN A 227 -10.76 -4.55 -20.27
CA ASN A 227 -11.20 -5.72 -21.02
C ASN A 227 -10.68 -7.03 -20.41
N GLY A 228 -11.06 -7.29 -19.15
CA GLY A 228 -10.74 -8.52 -18.41
C GLY A 228 -9.29 -8.69 -17.97
N PHE A 229 -8.43 -7.70 -18.20
CA PHE A 229 -7.07 -7.69 -17.65
C PHE A 229 -7.03 -6.79 -16.41
N ILE A 230 -6.72 -7.38 -15.25
CA ILE A 230 -6.67 -6.70 -13.96
C ILE A 230 -5.21 -6.51 -13.53
N GLU A 231 -4.81 -5.26 -13.33
CA GLU A 231 -3.52 -4.89 -12.75
C GLU A 231 -3.71 -4.27 -11.37
N ILE A 232 -2.93 -4.72 -10.40
CA ILE A 232 -2.82 -4.11 -9.08
C ILE A 232 -1.50 -3.35 -9.00
N VAL A 233 -1.55 -2.11 -8.50
CA VAL A 233 -0.36 -1.30 -8.22
C VAL A 233 -0.35 -0.92 -6.75
N MET A 234 0.68 -1.37 -6.05
CA MET A 234 0.90 -1.12 -4.63
C MET A 234 2.03 -0.12 -4.47
N SER A 235 1.84 0.90 -3.65
CA SER A 235 2.93 1.72 -3.14
C SER A 235 3.26 1.23 -1.75
N ILE A 236 4.49 0.77 -1.53
CA ILE A 236 4.95 0.33 -0.22
C ILE A 236 6.28 0.98 0.15
N SER A 237 6.61 0.88 1.43
CA SER A 237 7.92 1.28 1.93
C SER A 237 9.03 0.40 1.36
N ALA A 238 10.16 1.02 1.03
CA ALA A 238 11.35 0.29 0.62
C ALA A 238 11.88 -0.60 1.78
N PRO A 239 12.56 -1.71 1.47
CA PRO A 239 13.03 -2.64 2.50
C PRO A 239 14.15 -2.00 3.33
N GLY A 240 13.91 -1.78 4.62
CA GLY A 240 14.98 -1.43 5.56
C GLY A 240 15.94 -2.61 5.78
N GLU A 241 17.21 -2.32 6.09
CA GLU A 241 18.13 -3.34 6.64
C GLU A 241 17.87 -3.61 8.14
N VAL A 242 16.95 -2.89 8.78
CA VAL A 242 16.62 -3.03 10.20
C VAL A 242 15.95 -4.37 10.49
N SER A 243 16.77 -5.32 10.95
CA SER A 243 16.56 -6.38 11.97
C SER A 243 15.19 -6.99 12.24
N GLU A 244 14.22 -6.96 11.32
CA GLU A 244 13.14 -7.93 11.36
C GLU A 244 13.75 -9.26 10.95
N ILE A 245 13.98 -10.11 11.96
CA ILE A 245 14.41 -11.50 11.84
C ILE A 245 13.75 -12.07 10.58
N LYS A 246 14.56 -12.37 9.56
CA LYS A 246 14.17 -13.07 8.32
C LYS A 246 13.14 -12.38 7.40
N GLY A 247 12.94 -11.05 7.45
CA GLY A 247 12.08 -10.35 6.48
C GLY A 247 10.56 -10.58 6.66
N GLU A 248 10.16 -11.16 7.79
CA GLU A 248 8.79 -11.58 8.09
C GLU A 248 7.80 -10.40 8.17
N GLY A 249 8.20 -9.23 8.70
CA GLY A 249 7.31 -8.08 8.77
C GLY A 249 7.12 -7.33 7.44
N LEU A 250 8.12 -7.33 6.56
CA LEU A 250 7.98 -6.83 5.18
C LEU A 250 7.06 -7.74 4.35
N GLN A 251 7.20 -9.06 4.52
CA GLN A 251 6.32 -10.05 3.89
C GLN A 251 4.86 -9.84 4.31
N ARG A 252 4.62 -9.62 5.61
CA ARG A 252 3.30 -9.33 6.17
C ARG A 252 2.68 -8.07 5.57
N VAL A 253 3.43 -6.98 5.50
CA VAL A 253 2.95 -5.71 4.93
C VAL A 253 2.49 -5.90 3.49
N ILE A 254 3.29 -6.57 2.65
CA ILE A 254 2.89 -6.81 1.27
C ILE A 254 1.70 -7.74 1.18
N PHE A 255 1.67 -8.80 1.99
CA PHE A 255 0.54 -9.70 2.00
C PHE A 255 -0.77 -8.95 2.26
N THR A 256 -0.79 -8.08 3.27
CA THR A 256 -1.99 -7.32 3.64
C THR A 256 -2.40 -6.30 2.57
N GLU A 257 -1.46 -5.77 1.78
CA GLU A 257 -1.82 -4.92 0.62
C GLU A 257 -2.38 -5.74 -0.55
N ILE A 258 -1.81 -6.92 -0.81
CA ILE A 258 -2.30 -7.81 -1.87
C ILE A 258 -3.69 -8.34 -1.50
N ASP A 259 -3.89 -8.82 -0.28
CA ASP A 259 -5.11 -9.52 0.14
C ASP A 259 -6.34 -8.63 0.18
N HIS A 260 -6.19 -7.32 0.41
CA HIS A 260 -7.29 -6.35 0.33
C HIS A 260 -8.00 -6.42 -1.02
N ASN A 261 -7.27 -6.74 -2.09
CA ASN A 261 -7.84 -6.89 -3.43
C ASN A 261 -8.71 -8.15 -3.60
N TYR A 262 -8.63 -9.10 -2.67
CA TYR A 262 -9.42 -10.34 -2.63
C TYR A 262 -10.50 -10.33 -1.53
N ILE A 263 -10.16 -9.83 -0.34
CA ILE A 263 -11.05 -9.83 0.83
C ILE A 263 -12.16 -8.80 0.67
N ASN A 264 -11.81 -7.56 0.30
CA ASN A 264 -12.79 -6.47 0.25
C ASN A 264 -13.94 -6.78 -0.73
N PRO A 265 -13.71 -7.33 -1.95
CA PRO A 265 -14.80 -7.73 -2.83
C PRO A 265 -15.74 -8.80 -2.26
N ILE A 266 -15.26 -9.70 -1.40
CA ILE A 266 -16.12 -10.68 -0.73
C ILE A 266 -16.94 -9.98 0.35
N SER A 267 -16.28 -9.20 1.23
CA SER A 267 -16.96 -8.43 2.28
C SER A 267 -17.96 -7.41 1.75
N ASP A 268 -17.75 -6.89 0.53
CA ASP A 268 -18.67 -5.95 -0.12
C ASP A 268 -20.08 -6.55 -0.25
N GLY A 269 -20.17 -7.86 -0.46
CA GLY A 269 -21.43 -8.60 -0.51
C GLY A 269 -22.13 -8.75 0.85
N TYR A 270 -21.48 -8.40 1.96
CA TYR A 270 -21.99 -8.55 3.33
C TYR A 270 -22.12 -7.21 4.07
N LYS A 271 -22.10 -6.07 3.38
CA LYS A 271 -22.09 -4.75 4.01
C LYS A 271 -23.24 -4.52 4.98
N GLU A 272 -24.45 -4.96 4.64
CA GLU A 272 -25.62 -4.74 5.49
C GLU A 272 -25.62 -5.71 6.68
N GLU A 273 -25.22 -6.96 6.49
CA GLU A 273 -25.04 -7.95 7.54
C GLU A 273 -23.97 -7.49 8.55
N LEU A 274 -22.85 -6.96 8.07
CA LEU A 274 -21.77 -6.44 8.91
C LEU A 274 -22.25 -5.29 9.80
N LYS A 275 -23.07 -4.36 9.28
CA LYS A 275 -23.70 -3.32 10.10
C LYS A 275 -24.59 -3.90 11.20
N LEU A 276 -25.27 -5.02 10.92
CA LEU A 276 -26.17 -5.66 11.88
C LEU A 276 -25.43 -6.45 12.96
N VAL A 277 -24.30 -7.10 12.65
CA VAL A 277 -23.59 -7.95 13.62
C VAL A 277 -22.61 -7.16 14.49
N PHE A 278 -22.06 -6.04 14.00
CA PHE A 278 -21.14 -5.18 14.75
C PHE A 278 -21.85 -4.15 15.65
N LYS A 279 -22.84 -4.58 16.46
CA LYS A 279 -23.67 -3.66 17.28
C LYS A 279 -22.91 -2.91 18.38
N LYS A 280 -21.77 -3.43 18.83
CA LYS A 280 -20.95 -2.88 19.93
C LYS A 280 -19.53 -2.61 19.45
N MET A 281 -19.34 -1.56 18.66
CA MET A 281 -18.04 -1.27 18.03
C MET A 281 -16.88 -1.12 19.02
N ASN A 282 -17.14 -0.63 20.22
CA ASN A 282 -16.14 -0.52 21.29
C ASN A 282 -15.65 -1.87 21.84
N LEU A 283 -16.34 -2.98 21.55
CA LEU A 283 -15.85 -4.34 21.80
C LEU A 283 -14.77 -4.73 20.79
N TRP A 284 -14.87 -4.23 19.56
CA TRP A 284 -14.06 -4.65 18.42
C TRP A 284 -12.87 -3.75 18.17
N ALA A 285 -13.01 -2.45 18.44
CA ALA A 285 -12.02 -1.46 18.07
C ALA A 285 -11.98 -0.28 19.05
N LYS A 286 -10.81 0.33 19.15
CA LYS A 286 -10.65 1.68 19.71
C LYS A 286 -10.96 2.73 18.62
N GLU A 287 -11.40 3.90 19.05
CA GLU A 287 -11.70 5.02 18.15
C GLU A 287 -10.50 5.45 17.29
N ASN A 288 -9.29 5.27 17.80
CA ASN A 288 -8.05 5.67 17.15
C ASN A 288 -7.47 4.62 16.16
N THR A 289 -8.28 3.68 15.69
CA THR A 289 -7.89 2.67 14.67
C THR A 289 -7.61 3.28 13.29
N GLY A 290 -7.98 4.55 13.06
CA GLY A 290 -7.88 5.22 11.75
C GLY A 290 -9.10 5.00 10.85
N TYR A 291 -9.97 4.05 11.18
CA TYR A 291 -11.18 3.72 10.41
C TYR A 291 -12.49 4.33 10.94
N GLY A 292 -12.41 5.15 12.00
CA GLY A 292 -13.55 5.92 12.50
C GLY A 292 -14.72 5.08 13.03
N MET A 293 -14.44 3.95 13.69
CA MET A 293 -15.47 3.06 14.28
C MET A 293 -16.53 2.57 13.28
N LYS A 294 -16.13 2.33 12.02
CA LYS A 294 -17.00 1.78 10.98
C LYS A 294 -16.89 0.25 10.94
N GLU A 295 -18.02 -0.43 10.87
CA GLU A 295 -18.16 -1.89 10.97
C GLU A 295 -17.40 -2.60 9.83
N TYR A 296 -17.70 -2.18 8.59
CA TYR A 296 -17.15 -2.80 7.39
C TYR A 296 -15.60 -2.69 7.29
N PRO A 297 -14.98 -1.50 7.43
CA PRO A 297 -13.52 -1.39 7.40
C PRO A 297 -12.83 -2.17 8.53
N ILE A 298 -13.45 -2.23 9.72
CA ILE A 298 -12.90 -3.00 10.84
C ILE A 298 -12.94 -4.49 10.53
N PHE A 299 -14.05 -5.01 10.01
CA PHE A 299 -14.12 -6.42 9.60
C PHE A 299 -13.08 -6.77 8.52
N ASN A 300 -12.93 -5.92 7.50
CA ASN A 300 -11.91 -6.12 6.47
C ASN A 300 -10.50 -6.20 7.07
N GLU A 301 -10.18 -5.30 8.00
CA GLU A 301 -8.88 -5.35 8.65
C GLU A 301 -8.68 -6.63 9.48
N TYR A 302 -9.71 -7.09 10.20
CA TYR A 302 -9.65 -8.36 10.90
C TYR A 302 -9.40 -9.53 9.93
N MET A 303 -10.12 -9.58 8.82
CA MET A 303 -9.95 -10.63 7.81
C MET A 303 -8.58 -10.61 7.14
N THR A 304 -8.07 -9.43 6.76
CA THR A 304 -6.74 -9.25 6.15
C THR A 304 -5.63 -9.81 7.05
N TRP A 305 -5.61 -9.41 8.32
CA TRP A 305 -4.56 -9.86 9.23
C TRP A 305 -4.72 -11.33 9.64
N ALA A 306 -5.95 -11.85 9.68
CA ALA A 306 -6.19 -13.26 9.93
C ALA A 306 -5.82 -14.13 8.71
N ALA A 307 -6.11 -13.67 7.49
CA ALA A 307 -5.72 -14.36 6.26
C ALA A 307 -4.20 -14.48 6.13
N TYR A 308 -3.44 -13.44 6.52
CA TYR A 308 -1.99 -13.53 6.62
C TYR A 308 -1.54 -14.67 7.55
N LEU A 309 -2.13 -14.79 8.75
CA LEU A 309 -1.77 -15.87 9.68
C LEU A 309 -2.16 -17.26 9.14
N LEU A 310 -3.27 -17.36 8.37
CA LEU A 310 -3.63 -18.60 7.67
C LEU A 310 -2.63 -18.95 6.55
N TYR A 311 -2.13 -17.97 5.81
CA TYR A 311 -1.05 -18.16 4.86
C TYR A 311 0.22 -18.70 5.54
N ILE A 312 0.59 -18.13 6.69
CA ILE A 312 1.72 -18.64 7.49
C ILE A 312 1.46 -20.07 7.96
N TYR A 313 0.24 -20.37 8.42
CA TYR A 313 -0.16 -21.71 8.86
C TYR A 313 0.02 -22.77 7.77
N ASP A 314 -0.30 -22.45 6.50
CA ASP A 314 -0.19 -23.41 5.39
C ASP A 314 1.24 -23.58 4.87
N ASN A 315 2.07 -22.54 4.95
CA ASN A 315 3.35 -22.49 4.22
C ASN A 315 4.60 -22.59 5.10
N TYR A 316 4.45 -22.44 6.41
CA TYR A 316 5.58 -22.38 7.35
C TYR A 316 5.43 -23.39 8.48
N ASN A 317 6.54 -23.70 9.13
CA ASN A 317 6.54 -24.62 10.26
C ASN A 317 5.87 -23.99 11.50
N SER A 318 5.56 -24.84 12.49
CA SER A 318 4.85 -24.43 13.70
C SER A 318 5.60 -23.41 14.58
N GLU A 319 6.93 -23.33 14.46
CA GLU A 319 7.73 -22.36 15.23
C GLU A 319 7.54 -20.95 14.66
N VAL A 320 7.68 -20.82 13.33
CA VAL A 320 7.41 -19.57 12.61
C VAL A 320 5.96 -19.12 12.82
N LEU A 321 5.00 -20.04 12.71
CA LEU A 321 3.59 -19.72 12.96
C LEU A 321 3.38 -19.14 14.37
N LYS A 322 3.93 -19.77 15.42
CA LYS A 322 3.78 -19.28 16.80
C LYS A 322 4.37 -17.88 16.97
N GLN A 323 5.52 -17.62 16.36
CA GLN A 323 6.17 -16.32 16.39
C GLN A 323 5.32 -15.25 15.68
N GLU A 324 4.82 -15.57 14.49
CA GLU A 324 3.99 -14.64 13.70
C GLU A 324 2.62 -14.41 14.33
N GLU A 325 1.98 -15.43 14.90
CA GLU A 325 0.74 -15.28 15.68
C GLU A 325 0.96 -14.33 16.85
N ALA A 326 2.00 -14.55 17.66
CA ALA A 326 2.30 -13.70 18.81
C ALA A 326 2.55 -12.24 18.40
N THR A 327 3.34 -12.04 17.36
CA THR A 327 3.72 -10.71 16.85
C THR A 327 2.52 -9.98 16.26
N THR A 328 1.77 -10.65 15.37
CA THR A 328 0.61 -10.10 14.65
C THR A 328 -0.52 -9.79 15.62
N ILE A 329 -0.85 -10.71 16.54
CA ILE A 329 -1.89 -10.48 17.55
C ILE A 329 -1.52 -9.30 18.45
N SER A 330 -0.27 -9.24 18.94
CA SER A 330 0.17 -8.12 19.77
C SER A 330 0.09 -6.79 19.00
N LYS A 331 0.50 -6.76 17.73
CA LYS A 331 0.40 -5.58 16.88
C LYS A 331 -1.05 -5.13 16.70
N MET A 332 -1.96 -6.05 16.36
CA MET A 332 -3.37 -5.74 16.13
C MET A 332 -4.07 -5.25 17.41
N VAL A 333 -3.90 -5.96 18.53
CA VAL A 333 -4.59 -5.64 19.79
C VAL A 333 -3.98 -4.43 20.49
N ASN A 334 -2.66 -4.45 20.71
CA ASN A 334 -1.99 -3.49 21.60
C ASN A 334 -1.57 -2.21 20.88
N ALA A 335 -1.04 -2.32 19.66
CA ALA A 335 -0.55 -1.17 18.91
C ALA A 335 -1.66 -0.51 18.09
N ARG A 336 -2.49 -1.30 17.40
CA ARG A 336 -3.50 -0.79 16.46
C ARG A 336 -4.91 -0.67 17.01
N GLY A 337 -5.22 -1.36 18.13
CA GLY A 337 -6.48 -1.18 18.86
C GLY A 337 -7.63 -2.07 18.39
N PHE A 338 -7.37 -3.16 17.67
CA PHE A 338 -8.35 -4.17 17.26
C PHE A 338 -8.51 -5.21 18.38
N LEU A 339 -9.40 -4.93 19.32
CA LEU A 339 -9.43 -5.52 20.66
C LEU A 339 -9.69 -7.04 20.69
N LYS A 340 -10.51 -7.54 19.76
CA LYS A 340 -10.97 -8.94 19.66
C LYS A 340 -10.23 -9.75 18.60
N PHE A 341 -9.15 -9.21 18.03
CA PHE A 341 -8.46 -9.83 16.90
C PHE A 341 -7.97 -11.24 17.22
N ARG A 342 -7.49 -11.47 18.46
CA ARG A 342 -7.04 -12.80 18.90
C ARG A 342 -8.16 -13.83 18.81
N GLU A 343 -9.31 -13.55 19.41
CA GLU A 343 -10.45 -14.47 19.44
C GLU A 343 -11.01 -14.70 18.03
N PHE A 344 -11.12 -13.65 17.23
CA PHE A 344 -11.54 -13.74 15.84
C PHE A 344 -10.62 -14.65 15.03
N TYR A 345 -9.30 -14.45 15.12
CA TYR A 345 -8.33 -15.26 14.39
C TYR A 345 -8.45 -16.75 14.76
N PHE A 346 -8.51 -17.07 16.05
CA PHE A 346 -8.58 -18.48 16.47
C PHE A 346 -9.89 -19.16 16.08
N GLU A 347 -11.01 -18.44 16.08
CA GLU A 347 -12.26 -19.02 15.56
C GLU A 347 -12.20 -19.22 14.04
N LEU A 348 -11.68 -18.24 13.29
CA LEU A 348 -11.48 -18.39 11.85
C LEU A 348 -10.54 -19.58 11.54
N LEU A 349 -9.44 -19.73 12.28
CA LEU A 349 -8.51 -20.86 12.15
C LEU A 349 -9.22 -22.19 12.42
N LYS A 350 -10.13 -22.23 13.40
CA LYS A 350 -10.94 -23.42 13.67
C LYS A 350 -11.88 -23.74 12.52
N PHE A 351 -12.56 -22.75 11.93
CA PHE A 351 -13.35 -22.98 10.72
C PHE A 351 -12.46 -23.45 9.56
N TYR A 352 -11.29 -22.84 9.40
CA TYR A 352 -10.34 -23.16 8.34
C TYR A 352 -9.82 -24.60 8.43
N LYS A 353 -9.48 -25.08 9.63
CA LYS A 353 -9.01 -26.47 9.84
C LYS A 353 -10.08 -27.53 9.62
N ASN A 354 -11.35 -27.18 9.86
CA ASN A 354 -12.47 -28.12 9.77
C ASN A 354 -13.24 -28.00 8.45
N LYS A 355 -12.83 -27.10 7.54
CA LYS A 355 -13.51 -26.92 6.26
C LYS A 355 -13.29 -28.15 5.36
N PRO A 356 -14.29 -28.54 4.56
CA PRO A 356 -14.10 -29.50 3.48
C PRO A 356 -12.97 -29.06 2.52
N SER A 357 -12.29 -30.03 1.89
CA SER A 357 -11.14 -29.76 1.03
C SER A 357 -11.49 -28.98 -0.25
N ASP A 358 -12.73 -29.05 -0.71
CA ASP A 358 -13.28 -28.27 -1.83
C ASP A 358 -13.68 -26.83 -1.43
N LYS A 359 -13.69 -26.51 -0.13
CA LYS A 359 -13.99 -25.17 0.37
C LYS A 359 -12.76 -24.31 0.50
N LYS A 360 -12.91 -23.04 0.14
CA LYS A 360 -11.88 -22.00 0.22
C LYS A 360 -12.09 -21.10 1.43
N LEU A 361 -11.11 -20.25 1.74
CA LEU A 361 -11.29 -19.20 2.76
C LEU A 361 -12.49 -18.29 2.47
N SER A 362 -12.73 -17.96 1.21
CA SER A 362 -13.89 -17.14 0.80
C SER A 362 -15.23 -17.74 1.22
N ASP A 363 -15.34 -19.07 1.32
CA ASP A 363 -16.57 -19.77 1.71
C ASP A 363 -16.84 -19.71 3.22
N LEU A 364 -15.87 -19.25 4.02
CA LEU A 364 -15.98 -19.17 5.48
C LEU A 364 -16.56 -17.84 5.98
N PHE A 365 -16.73 -16.85 5.09
CA PHE A 365 -17.23 -15.51 5.45
C PHE A 365 -18.58 -15.57 6.17
N PRO A 366 -19.60 -16.31 5.70
CA PRO A 366 -20.87 -16.43 6.43
C PRO A 366 -20.70 -16.96 7.86
N ALA A 367 -19.85 -17.97 8.06
CA ALA A 367 -19.65 -18.59 9.37
C ALA A 367 -18.95 -17.65 10.37
N ILE A 368 -17.93 -16.92 9.91
CA ILE A 368 -17.24 -15.97 10.78
C ILE A 368 -18.10 -14.73 11.07
N ILE A 369 -18.91 -14.26 10.13
CA ILE A 369 -19.86 -13.15 10.33
C ILE A 369 -20.94 -13.55 11.35
N ASP A 370 -21.47 -14.78 11.26
CA ASP A 370 -22.42 -15.31 12.25
C ASP A 370 -21.79 -15.43 13.64
N TRP A 371 -20.54 -15.87 13.74
CA TRP A 371 -19.81 -15.89 15.01
C TRP A 371 -19.60 -14.49 15.60
N VAL A 372 -19.26 -13.50 14.77
CA VAL A 372 -19.16 -12.09 15.17
C VAL A 372 -20.48 -11.61 15.77
N GLY A 373 -21.61 -11.95 15.15
CA GLY A 373 -22.94 -11.56 15.64
C GLY A 373 -23.36 -12.20 16.97
N LYS A 374 -22.64 -13.23 17.43
CA LYS A 374 -22.86 -13.93 18.71
C LYS A 374 -21.97 -13.42 19.86
N GLN A 375 -21.01 -12.54 19.57
CA GLN A 375 -20.18 -11.88 20.60
C GLN A 375 -20.94 -10.73 21.26
#